data_AF-A0A226F6C2-F1
#
_entry.id   AF-A0A226F6C2-F1
#
_cell.length_a   1.000
_cell.length_b   1.000
_cell.length_c   1.000
_cell.angle_alpha   90.00
_cell.angle_beta   90.00
_cell.angle_gamma   90.00
#
_symmetry.space_group_name_H-M   'P 1'
#
loop_
_entity.id
_entity.type
_entity.pdbx_description
1 polymer ?
#
loop_
_entity_poly.entity_id
_entity_poly.type
_entity_poly.pdbx_seq_one_letter_code
_entity_poly.pdbx_strand_id
1 'polypeptide(L)'
;MWTDQATIIFKRCILATQLSSCFTSYVLGWDEKSGKAFPASPRHHRAYKILTLVMTLVIQPILWLRCYHLARELNRDLTHACIAYVAAALFAGALPFLWYFLGKERPQEFIASYESVFNGNKFMEELAPTKQQPNLTATNLADRFAKCLTYLIPIGIMSLVIFYSEHNPFYAFLRDVTNFESVIFKVSLWTLTAILSFIATSVAFLANAIGLFGVANGIIVLYLWSLRVNELLVDTGFDVLIKIHKNLRVMCIIQEGLARDFISPCLHHPILVGESTVALYFLLKQFMKGGKVSMLVSAVAVSVIGAGFVNETFAIRYVAEASSAGKIFKREMMKKYGMDKYKRRVLRAMLPNCINLEFISSVDTIKNGIGMDYFIRYVERVVSHTMKKFNYNTYEIVISRMGYRLTSSGEIQTGNFPYVWDIPYYF
;
A
#
# COMPACT_ATOMS: atom_id res chain seq x y z
N MET A 1 -17.30 -17.10 -1.10
CA MET A 1 -17.31 -16.17 0.06
C MET A 1 -16.65 -14.85 -0.24
N TRP A 2 -15.35 -14.82 -0.53
CA TRP A 2 -14.65 -13.62 -0.99
C TRP A 2 -14.61 -13.53 -2.53
N THR A 3 -14.77 -14.67 -3.20
CA THR A 3 -14.84 -14.89 -4.64
C THR A 3 -15.55 -13.77 -5.42
N ASP A 4 -16.82 -13.50 -5.12
CA ASP A 4 -17.63 -12.56 -5.91
C ASP A 4 -17.16 -11.11 -5.71
N GLN A 5 -16.87 -10.74 -4.45
CA GLN A 5 -16.36 -9.41 -4.12
C GLN A 5 -14.98 -9.16 -4.74
N ALA A 6 -14.08 -10.13 -4.67
CA ALA A 6 -12.76 -10.06 -5.29
C ALA A 6 -12.87 -9.83 -6.80
N THR A 7 -13.71 -10.61 -7.48
CA THR A 7 -13.98 -10.47 -8.92
C THR A 7 -14.53 -9.09 -9.26
N ILE A 8 -15.50 -8.58 -8.49
CA ILE A 8 -16.07 -7.24 -8.70
C ILE A 8 -15.00 -6.15 -8.53
N ILE A 9 -14.19 -6.23 -7.47
CA ILE A 9 -13.10 -5.27 -7.21
C ILE A 9 -12.07 -5.32 -8.34
N PHE A 10 -11.67 -6.51 -8.75
CA PHE A 10 -10.68 -6.70 -9.80
C PHE A 10 -11.18 -6.19 -11.16
N LYS A 11 -12.42 -6.51 -11.53
CA LYS A 11 -13.11 -5.94 -12.70
C LYS A 11 -13.09 -4.42 -12.67
N ARG A 12 -13.48 -3.81 -11.53
CA ARG A 12 -13.51 -2.34 -11.37
C ARG A 12 -12.13 -1.71 -11.58
N CYS A 13 -11.07 -2.32 -11.05
CA CYS A 13 -9.71 -1.82 -11.22
C CYS A 13 -9.27 -1.84 -12.69
N ILE A 14 -9.58 -2.94 -13.41
CA ILE A 14 -9.28 -3.07 -14.84
C ILE A 14 -10.02 -1.99 -15.64
N LEU A 15 -11.34 -1.87 -15.45
CA LEU A 15 -12.15 -0.89 -16.16
C LEU A 15 -11.75 0.55 -15.83
N ALA A 16 -11.43 0.84 -14.56
CA ALA A 16 -10.92 2.15 -14.16
C ALA A 16 -9.60 2.47 -14.87
N THR A 17 -8.68 1.50 -14.99
CA THR A 17 -7.40 1.69 -15.70
C THR A 17 -7.61 2.00 -17.18
N GLN A 18 -8.56 1.31 -17.80
CA GLN A 18 -8.93 1.57 -19.19
C GLN A 18 -9.53 2.98 -19.35
N LEU A 19 -10.48 3.36 -18.50
CA LEU A 19 -11.10 4.68 -18.54
C LEU A 19 -10.09 5.81 -18.31
N SER A 20 -9.26 5.69 -17.27
CA SER A 20 -8.22 6.67 -16.93
C SER A 20 -7.12 6.81 -17.98
N SER A 21 -6.90 5.77 -18.79
CA SER A 21 -5.99 5.82 -19.94
C SER A 21 -6.70 6.19 -21.26
N CYS A 22 -7.95 6.63 -21.21
CA CYS A 22 -8.79 6.90 -22.38
C CYS A 22 -8.82 5.71 -23.36
N PHE A 23 -8.79 4.48 -22.83
CA PHE A 23 -8.72 3.22 -23.58
C PHE A 23 -7.49 3.09 -24.49
N THR A 24 -6.41 3.84 -24.23
CA THR A 24 -5.21 3.80 -25.08
C THR A 24 -4.08 2.97 -24.49
N SER A 25 -3.93 2.96 -23.16
CA SER A 25 -2.72 2.49 -22.47
C SER A 25 -3.07 1.66 -21.24
N TYR A 26 -3.30 0.36 -21.44
CA TYR A 26 -3.63 -0.58 -20.37
C TYR A 26 -3.08 -1.98 -20.68
N VAL A 27 -2.99 -2.81 -19.63
CA VAL A 27 -2.36 -4.15 -19.67
C VAL A 27 -3.35 -5.30 -19.59
N LEU A 28 -4.54 -5.05 -19.05
CA LEU A 28 -5.57 -6.06 -18.83
C LEU A 28 -6.91 -5.62 -19.42
N GLY A 29 -7.62 -6.58 -20.00
CA GLY A 29 -9.01 -6.51 -20.44
C GLY A 29 -9.92 -7.29 -19.51
N TRP A 30 -11.22 -7.03 -19.59
CA TRP A 30 -12.26 -7.79 -18.89
C TRP A 30 -13.27 -8.33 -19.91
N ASP A 31 -13.48 -9.64 -19.95
CA ASP A 31 -14.52 -10.24 -20.79
C ASP A 31 -15.81 -10.39 -19.98
N GLU A 32 -16.84 -9.66 -20.38
CA GLU A 32 -18.16 -9.69 -19.74
C GLU A 32 -18.86 -11.04 -19.91
N LYS A 33 -18.55 -11.80 -20.96
CA LYS A 33 -19.18 -13.10 -21.20
C LYS A 33 -18.57 -14.17 -20.30
N SER A 34 -17.24 -14.24 -20.24
CA SER A 34 -16.56 -15.23 -19.40
C SER A 34 -16.46 -14.81 -17.92
N GLY A 35 -16.63 -13.52 -17.62
CA GLY A 35 -16.37 -12.97 -16.29
C GLY A 35 -14.90 -13.09 -15.88
N LYS A 36 -13.97 -12.99 -16.84
CA LYS A 36 -12.53 -13.19 -16.60
C LYS A 36 -11.70 -12.06 -17.19
N ALA A 37 -10.52 -11.85 -16.59
CA ALA A 37 -9.53 -10.95 -17.14
C ALA A 37 -8.76 -11.62 -18.30
N PHE A 38 -8.32 -10.82 -19.27
CA PHE A 38 -7.48 -11.27 -20.37
C PHE A 38 -6.36 -10.25 -20.65
N PRO A 39 -5.21 -10.63 -21.24
CA PRO A 39 -4.17 -9.66 -21.57
C PRO A 39 -4.64 -8.69 -22.65
N ALA A 40 -4.33 -7.40 -22.50
CA ALA A 40 -4.70 -6.40 -23.50
C ALA A 40 -4.08 -6.70 -24.88
N SER A 41 -4.69 -6.17 -25.94
CA SER A 41 -4.15 -6.37 -27.29
C SER A 41 -2.73 -5.78 -27.43
N PRO A 42 -1.91 -6.28 -28.38
CA PRO A 42 -0.53 -5.82 -28.54
C PRO A 42 -0.37 -4.30 -28.72
N ARG A 43 -1.38 -3.63 -29.30
CA ARG A 43 -1.40 -2.17 -29.48
C ARG A 43 -1.50 -1.45 -28.14
N HIS A 44 -2.46 -1.81 -27.30
CA HIS A 44 -2.67 -1.19 -25.98
C HIS A 44 -1.49 -1.48 -25.05
N HIS A 45 -0.94 -2.70 -25.10
CA HIS A 45 0.24 -3.05 -24.32
C HIS A 45 1.47 -2.26 -24.77
N ARG A 46 1.67 -2.05 -26.08
CA ARG A 46 2.77 -1.22 -26.58
C ARG A 46 2.63 0.24 -26.10
N ALA A 47 1.44 0.80 -26.14
CA ALA A 47 1.17 2.14 -25.61
C ALA A 47 1.47 2.23 -24.11
N TYR A 48 1.06 1.21 -23.33
CA TYR A 48 1.42 1.09 -21.91
C TYR A 48 2.92 1.05 -21.70
N LYS A 49 3.67 0.27 -22.49
CA LYS A 49 5.14 0.23 -22.37
C LYS A 49 5.77 1.59 -22.60
N ILE A 50 5.33 2.30 -23.65
CA ILE A 50 5.83 3.66 -23.94
C ILE A 50 5.50 4.59 -22.77
N LEU A 51 4.28 4.57 -22.27
CA LEU A 51 3.87 5.41 -21.14
C LEU A 51 4.71 5.11 -19.89
N THR A 52 4.92 3.84 -19.53
CA THR A 52 5.75 3.44 -18.39
C THR A 52 7.21 3.86 -18.57
N LEU A 53 7.76 3.77 -19.79
CA LEU A 53 9.12 4.25 -20.07
C LEU A 53 9.22 5.77 -19.93
N VAL A 54 8.24 6.53 -20.43
CA VAL A 54 8.16 7.98 -20.22
C VAL A 54 8.03 8.31 -18.73
N MET A 55 7.21 7.56 -18.00
CA MET A 55 7.07 7.71 -16.54
C MET A 55 8.41 7.53 -15.81
N THR A 56 9.14 6.49 -16.17
CA THR A 56 10.39 6.12 -15.50
C THR A 56 11.55 7.02 -15.90
N LEU A 57 11.71 7.31 -17.18
CA LEU A 57 12.91 7.95 -17.72
C LEU A 57 12.79 9.47 -17.84
N VAL A 58 11.58 10.01 -17.84
CA VAL A 58 11.34 11.46 -18.02
C VAL A 58 10.62 12.05 -16.81
N ILE A 59 9.45 11.50 -16.47
CA ILE A 59 8.59 12.04 -15.41
C ILE A 59 9.24 11.92 -14.03
N GLN A 60 9.71 10.73 -13.65
CA GLN A 60 10.31 10.50 -12.34
C GLN A 60 11.58 11.36 -12.10
N PRO A 61 12.54 11.45 -13.04
CA PRO A 61 13.69 12.31 -12.88
C PRO A 61 13.33 13.80 -12.75
N ILE A 62 12.36 14.30 -13.53
CA ILE A 62 11.87 15.68 -13.40
C ILE A 62 11.31 15.93 -11.99
N LEU A 63 10.51 14.99 -11.47
CA LEU A 63 9.96 15.10 -10.11
C LEU A 63 11.07 15.12 -9.05
N TRP A 64 12.09 14.26 -9.17
CA TRP A 64 13.23 14.26 -8.25
C TRP A 64 14.07 15.53 -8.33
N LEU A 65 14.38 16.01 -9.54
CA LEU A 65 15.07 17.28 -9.75
C LEU A 65 14.27 18.44 -9.14
N ARG A 66 12.96 18.45 -9.33
CA ARG A 66 12.09 19.48 -8.76
C ARG A 66 12.06 19.42 -7.23
N CYS A 67 11.96 18.23 -6.65
CA CYS A 67 12.06 18.04 -5.20
C CYS A 67 13.41 18.54 -4.67
N TYR A 68 14.51 18.26 -5.38
CA TYR A 68 15.85 18.71 -5.02
C TYR A 68 15.97 20.25 -5.06
N HIS A 69 15.49 20.90 -6.12
CA HIS A 69 15.48 22.35 -6.23
C HIS A 69 14.67 23.00 -5.10
N LEU A 70 13.43 22.55 -4.89
CA LEU A 70 12.54 23.07 -3.83
C LEU A 70 13.09 22.81 -2.42
N ALA A 71 13.91 21.76 -2.24
CA ALA A 71 14.57 21.48 -0.97
C ALA A 71 15.71 22.47 -0.66
N ARG A 72 16.31 23.10 -1.69
CA ARG A 72 17.41 24.07 -1.57
C ARG A 72 16.96 25.53 -1.53
N GLU A 73 15.76 25.84 -1.98
CA GLU A 73 15.22 27.21 -1.94
C GLU A 73 15.02 27.72 -0.51
N LEU A 74 15.56 28.93 -0.23
CA LEU A 74 15.49 29.58 1.08
C LEU A 74 14.04 29.99 1.45
N ASN A 75 13.32 30.56 0.47
CA ASN A 75 11.93 31.01 0.59
C ASN A 75 10.97 30.09 -0.16
N ARG A 76 11.12 28.78 0.03
CA ARG A 76 10.30 27.80 -0.70
C ARG A 76 8.81 27.96 -0.41
N ASP A 77 7.99 27.89 -1.46
CA ASP A 77 6.56 27.65 -1.29
C ASP A 77 6.36 26.22 -0.78
N LEU A 78 5.88 26.10 0.46
CA LEU A 78 5.63 24.82 1.11
C LEU A 78 4.59 23.97 0.37
N THR A 79 3.66 24.63 -0.33
CA THR A 79 2.62 23.97 -1.10
C THR A 79 3.21 23.29 -2.32
N HIS A 80 4.02 23.99 -3.13
CA HIS A 80 4.76 23.37 -4.24
C HIS A 80 5.67 22.25 -3.78
N ALA A 81 6.41 22.45 -2.69
CA ALA A 81 7.34 21.44 -2.17
C ALA A 81 6.61 20.17 -1.72
N CYS A 82 5.49 20.31 -1.01
CA CYS A 82 4.68 19.17 -0.56
C CYS A 82 4.09 18.41 -1.76
N ILE A 83 3.48 19.12 -2.72
CA ILE A 83 2.86 18.50 -3.90
C ILE A 83 3.90 17.78 -4.76
N ALA A 84 5.05 18.41 -5.02
CA ALA A 84 6.12 17.79 -5.79
C ALA A 84 6.65 16.52 -5.12
N TYR A 85 6.81 16.54 -3.79
CA TYR A 85 7.26 15.36 -3.04
C TYR A 85 6.24 14.23 -3.07
N VAL A 86 4.96 14.53 -2.82
CA VAL A 86 3.90 13.52 -2.84
C VAL A 86 3.78 12.91 -4.23
N ALA A 87 3.85 13.73 -5.30
CA ALA A 87 3.89 13.21 -6.67
C ALA A 87 5.11 12.30 -6.88
N ALA A 88 6.31 12.72 -6.48
CA ALA A 88 7.53 11.92 -6.63
C ALA A 88 7.46 10.57 -5.89
N ALA A 89 6.88 10.56 -4.69
CA ALA A 89 6.70 9.37 -3.87
C ALA A 89 5.66 8.42 -4.48
N LEU A 90 4.50 8.94 -4.89
CA LEU A 90 3.44 8.16 -5.55
C LEU A 90 3.95 7.47 -6.81
N PHE A 91 4.68 8.18 -7.68
CA PHE A 91 5.27 7.57 -8.86
C PHE A 91 6.34 6.54 -8.48
N ALA A 92 7.24 6.86 -7.53
CA ALA A 92 8.26 5.91 -7.07
C ALA A 92 7.64 4.59 -6.54
N GLY A 93 6.57 4.67 -5.75
CA GLY A 93 5.85 3.50 -5.25
C GLY A 93 5.09 2.73 -6.34
N ALA A 94 4.65 3.40 -7.40
CA ALA A 94 3.99 2.76 -8.55
C ALA A 94 4.96 2.09 -9.53
N LEU A 95 6.22 2.54 -9.60
CA LEU A 95 7.20 2.05 -10.57
C LEU A 95 7.38 0.52 -10.56
N PRO A 96 7.54 -0.17 -9.42
CA PRO A 96 7.71 -1.62 -9.43
C PRO A 96 6.55 -2.37 -10.10
N PHE A 97 5.30 -1.92 -9.86
CA PHE A 97 4.11 -2.47 -10.51
C PHE A 97 4.08 -2.15 -12.01
N LEU A 98 4.39 -0.91 -12.38
CA LEU A 98 4.46 -0.50 -13.79
C LEU A 98 5.50 -1.32 -14.57
N TRP A 99 6.65 -1.56 -13.97
CA TRP A 99 7.75 -2.33 -14.55
C TRP A 99 7.42 -3.81 -14.67
N TYR A 100 6.75 -4.41 -13.67
CA TYR A 100 6.30 -5.80 -13.75
C TYR A 100 5.47 -6.04 -15.02
N PHE A 101 4.52 -5.16 -15.34
CA PHE A 101 3.67 -5.34 -16.52
C PHE A 101 4.32 -4.95 -17.87
N LEU A 102 5.59 -4.50 -17.90
CA LEU A 102 6.32 -4.28 -19.16
C LEU A 102 6.63 -5.59 -19.90
N GLY A 103 6.77 -6.70 -19.16
CA GLY A 103 7.05 -8.00 -19.74
C GLY A 103 5.88 -8.49 -20.62
N LYS A 104 6.19 -9.15 -21.75
CA LYS A 104 5.17 -9.64 -22.69
C LYS A 104 4.26 -10.70 -22.05
N GLU A 105 4.82 -11.56 -21.21
CA GLU A 105 4.14 -12.71 -20.58
C GLU A 105 3.58 -12.37 -19.20
N ARG A 106 4.09 -11.32 -18.56
CA ARG A 106 3.74 -10.92 -17.18
C ARG A 106 2.25 -10.64 -16.93
N PRO A 107 1.49 -9.99 -17.84
CA PRO A 107 0.05 -9.87 -17.67
C PRO A 107 -0.67 -11.22 -17.61
N GLN A 108 -0.23 -12.20 -18.42
CA GLN A 108 -0.80 -13.54 -18.43
C GLN A 108 -0.42 -14.33 -17.18
N GLU A 109 0.83 -14.26 -16.73
CA GLU A 109 1.29 -14.85 -15.46
C GLU A 109 0.51 -14.28 -14.26
N PHE A 110 0.25 -12.96 -14.26
CA PHE A 110 -0.54 -12.30 -13.23
C PHE A 110 -1.98 -12.81 -13.21
N ILE A 111 -2.64 -12.88 -14.38
CA ILE A 111 -3.99 -13.44 -14.50
C ILE A 111 -4.00 -14.90 -14.01
N ALA A 112 -3.06 -15.72 -14.46
CA ALA A 112 -2.97 -17.13 -14.07
C ALA A 112 -2.77 -17.29 -12.56
N SER A 113 -1.93 -16.44 -11.94
CA SER A 113 -1.72 -16.42 -10.49
C SER A 113 -3.00 -16.02 -9.74
N TYR A 114 -3.68 -14.97 -10.21
CA TYR A 114 -4.96 -14.52 -9.64
C TYR A 114 -6.06 -15.59 -9.77
N GLU A 115 -6.21 -16.19 -10.94
CA GLU A 115 -7.18 -17.26 -11.20
C GLU A 115 -6.85 -18.52 -10.40
N SER A 116 -5.57 -18.85 -10.19
CA SER A 116 -5.19 -20.01 -9.38
C SER A 116 -5.60 -19.83 -7.91
N VAL A 117 -5.45 -18.63 -7.36
CA VAL A 117 -5.92 -18.26 -6.02
C VAL A 117 -7.45 -18.32 -5.94
N PHE A 118 -8.12 -17.82 -6.97
CA PHE A 118 -9.58 -17.85 -7.08
C PHE A 118 -10.13 -19.28 -7.15
N ASN A 119 -9.57 -20.12 -8.03
CA ASN A 119 -9.97 -21.51 -8.20
C ASN A 119 -9.64 -22.33 -6.96
N GLY A 120 -8.49 -22.08 -6.32
CA GLY A 120 -8.14 -22.68 -5.04
C GLY A 120 -9.16 -22.34 -3.96
N ASN A 121 -9.59 -21.08 -3.87
CA ASN A 121 -10.67 -20.67 -2.96
C ASN A 121 -11.97 -21.44 -3.24
N LYS A 122 -12.42 -21.46 -4.50
CA LYS A 122 -13.66 -22.15 -4.90
C LYS A 122 -13.61 -23.65 -4.60
N PHE A 123 -12.50 -24.31 -4.91
CA PHE A 123 -12.30 -25.72 -4.61
C PHE A 123 -12.40 -26.02 -3.11
N MET A 124 -11.80 -25.17 -2.26
CA MET A 124 -11.93 -25.34 -0.81
C MET A 124 -13.37 -25.07 -0.33
N GLU A 125 -14.08 -24.11 -0.93
CA GLU A 125 -15.50 -23.86 -0.64
C GLU A 125 -16.37 -25.08 -0.95
N GLU A 126 -16.09 -25.79 -2.06
CA GLU A 126 -16.78 -27.03 -2.44
C GLU A 126 -16.46 -28.21 -1.50
N LEU A 127 -15.27 -28.23 -0.89
CA LEU A 127 -14.86 -29.26 0.07
C LEU A 127 -15.42 -29.04 1.48
N ALA A 128 -15.74 -27.80 1.85
CA ALA A 128 -16.16 -27.45 3.19
C ALA A 128 -17.67 -27.67 3.38
N PRO A 129 -18.12 -28.24 4.52
CA PRO A 129 -19.54 -28.38 4.79
C PRO A 129 -20.24 -27.01 4.81
N THR A 130 -21.29 -26.89 4.01
CA THR A 130 -22.04 -25.65 3.75
C THR A 130 -22.91 -25.28 4.95
N LYS A 131 -22.37 -24.63 5.99
CA LYS A 131 -23.22 -24.18 7.11
C LYS A 131 -23.05 -22.75 7.59
N GLN A 132 -21.93 -22.06 7.35
CA GLN A 132 -21.80 -20.66 7.78
C GLN A 132 -20.87 -19.86 6.90
N GLN A 133 -21.34 -18.69 6.50
CA GLN A 133 -20.50 -17.64 5.94
C GLN A 133 -19.81 -16.94 7.13
N PRO A 134 -18.47 -17.01 7.31
CA PRO A 134 -17.72 -16.13 8.18
C PRO A 134 -18.14 -14.67 8.11
N ASN A 135 -17.94 -14.03 9.25
CA ASN A 135 -18.38 -12.69 9.59
C ASN A 135 -18.00 -11.64 8.52
N LEU A 136 -19.01 -10.90 8.03
CA LEU A 136 -18.93 -9.91 6.94
C LEU A 136 -18.00 -8.70 7.21
N THR A 137 -17.53 -8.52 8.44
CA THR A 137 -16.79 -7.31 8.83
C THR A 137 -15.45 -7.16 8.10
N ALA A 138 -14.70 -8.25 7.90
CA ALA A 138 -13.42 -8.21 7.20
C ALA A 138 -13.58 -7.88 5.71
N THR A 139 -14.60 -8.46 5.07
CA THR A 139 -14.89 -8.22 3.66
C THR A 139 -15.41 -6.81 3.41
N ASN A 140 -16.14 -6.23 4.37
CA ASN A 140 -16.57 -4.83 4.33
C ASN A 140 -15.41 -3.85 4.37
N LEU A 141 -14.37 -4.10 5.18
CA LEU A 141 -13.18 -3.24 5.22
C LEU A 141 -12.43 -3.28 3.89
N ALA A 142 -12.23 -4.48 3.33
CA ALA A 142 -11.55 -4.67 2.06
C ALA A 142 -12.32 -4.04 0.88
N ASP A 143 -13.65 -4.15 0.86
CA ASP A 143 -14.49 -3.48 -0.15
C ASP A 143 -14.47 -1.95 -0.02
N ARG A 144 -14.51 -1.41 1.21
CA ARG A 144 -14.37 0.05 1.44
C ARG A 144 -12.99 0.55 1.00
N PHE A 145 -11.93 -0.18 1.35
CA PHE A 145 -10.58 0.11 0.91
C PHE A 145 -10.49 0.08 -0.62
N ALA A 146 -11.09 -0.93 -1.25
CA ALA A 146 -11.17 -1.05 -2.69
C ALA A 146 -11.87 0.12 -3.36
N LYS A 147 -13.06 0.49 -2.88
CA LYS A 147 -13.81 1.65 -3.40
C LYS A 147 -13.03 2.95 -3.21
N CYS A 148 -12.32 3.10 -2.10
CA CYS A 148 -11.48 4.26 -1.84
C CYS A 148 -10.35 4.36 -2.86
N LEU A 149 -9.61 3.26 -3.06
CA LEU A 149 -8.54 3.19 -4.06
C LEU A 149 -9.07 3.40 -5.49
N THR A 150 -10.16 2.77 -5.90
CA THR A 150 -10.59 2.85 -7.31
C THR A 150 -11.32 4.14 -7.69
N TYR A 151 -11.98 4.81 -6.74
CA TYR A 151 -12.82 5.97 -7.03
C TYR A 151 -12.37 7.23 -6.31
N LEU A 152 -12.27 7.20 -4.98
CA LEU A 152 -12.02 8.41 -4.19
C LEU A 152 -10.63 8.97 -4.45
N ILE A 153 -9.62 8.11 -4.53
CA ILE A 153 -8.24 8.57 -4.71
C ILE A 153 -7.98 9.11 -6.12
N PRO A 154 -8.39 8.45 -7.23
CA PRO A 154 -8.29 9.04 -8.56
C PRO A 154 -9.04 10.36 -8.68
N ILE A 155 -10.21 10.50 -8.04
CA ILE A 155 -10.95 11.77 -7.99
C ILE A 155 -10.21 12.82 -7.15
N GLY A 156 -9.64 12.44 -6.01
CA GLY A 156 -8.82 13.34 -5.20
C GLY A 156 -7.55 13.81 -5.92
N ILE A 157 -6.88 12.89 -6.63
CA ILE A 157 -5.73 13.17 -7.49
C ILE A 157 -6.17 14.09 -8.64
N MET A 158 -7.30 13.80 -9.30
CA MET A 158 -7.91 14.69 -10.30
C MET A 158 -8.09 16.09 -9.75
N SER A 159 -8.67 16.21 -8.56
CA SER A 159 -8.90 17.50 -7.93
C SER A 159 -7.59 18.22 -7.62
N LEU A 160 -6.58 17.51 -7.11
CA LEU A 160 -5.28 18.10 -6.82
C LEU A 160 -4.54 18.54 -8.09
N VAL A 161 -4.53 17.72 -9.14
CA VAL A 161 -3.81 17.98 -10.39
C VAL A 161 -4.50 19.05 -11.23
N ILE A 162 -5.83 19.07 -11.28
CA ILE A 162 -6.61 19.99 -12.11
C ILE A 162 -6.81 21.34 -11.41
N PHE A 163 -7.21 21.34 -10.13
CA PHE A 163 -7.54 22.60 -9.44
C PHE A 163 -6.32 23.32 -8.85
N TYR A 164 -5.20 22.63 -8.60
CA TYR A 164 -3.94 23.24 -8.10
C TYR A 164 -2.82 23.20 -9.14
N SER A 165 -3.18 23.39 -10.39
CA SER A 165 -2.32 23.24 -11.55
C SER A 165 -1.16 24.27 -11.63
N GLU A 166 -1.22 25.40 -10.93
CA GLU A 166 -0.03 26.27 -10.72
C GLU A 166 1.06 25.59 -9.88
N HIS A 167 0.68 24.59 -9.09
CA HIS A 167 1.57 23.75 -8.29
C HIS A 167 1.88 22.40 -8.96
N ASN A 168 1.38 22.15 -10.18
CA ASN A 168 1.73 20.93 -10.92
C ASN A 168 3.26 20.96 -11.20
N PRO A 169 4.02 19.96 -10.70
CA PRO A 169 5.47 19.99 -10.79
C PRO A 169 5.98 19.92 -12.23
N PHE A 170 5.23 19.33 -13.16
CA PHE A 170 5.57 19.30 -14.59
C PHE A 170 5.37 20.66 -15.24
N TYR A 171 4.22 21.29 -14.99
CA TYR A 171 3.95 22.63 -15.49
C TYR A 171 4.99 23.63 -14.95
N ALA A 172 5.27 23.60 -13.65
CA ALA A 172 6.27 24.45 -13.02
C ALA A 172 7.66 24.25 -13.65
N PHE A 173 8.09 22.99 -13.84
CA PHE A 173 9.36 22.69 -14.50
C PHE A 173 9.41 23.23 -15.93
N LEU A 174 8.39 22.97 -16.76
CA LEU A 174 8.38 23.43 -18.14
C LEU A 174 8.33 24.95 -18.24
N ARG A 175 7.56 25.61 -17.37
CA ARG A 175 7.53 27.07 -17.27
C ARG A 175 8.92 27.64 -16.95
N ASP A 176 9.61 27.06 -15.99
CA ASP A 176 10.94 27.52 -15.57
C ASP A 176 12.00 27.33 -16.66
N VAL A 177 11.91 26.25 -17.46
CA VAL A 177 12.84 25.99 -18.57
C VAL A 177 12.60 26.90 -19.77
N THR A 178 11.34 27.24 -20.04
CA THR A 178 10.97 27.82 -21.32
C THR A 178 10.72 29.32 -21.30
N ASN A 179 10.45 29.90 -20.12
CA ASN A 179 10.31 31.34 -19.89
C ASN A 179 9.41 32.06 -20.92
N PHE A 180 8.30 31.46 -21.33
CA PHE A 180 7.40 32.09 -22.30
C PHE A 180 6.52 33.17 -21.64
N GLU A 181 6.37 34.32 -22.31
CA GLU A 181 5.56 35.45 -21.82
C GLU A 181 4.10 35.43 -22.35
N SER A 182 3.82 34.68 -23.42
CA SER A 182 2.49 34.65 -24.04
C SER A 182 1.44 33.97 -23.17
N VAL A 183 0.33 34.67 -22.89
CA VAL A 183 -0.81 34.15 -22.12
C VAL A 183 -1.43 32.93 -22.77
N ILE A 184 -1.59 32.94 -24.10
CA ILE A 184 -2.17 31.81 -24.84
C ILE A 184 -1.29 30.58 -24.67
N PHE A 185 0.02 30.73 -24.86
CA PHE A 185 0.96 29.63 -24.70
C PHE A 185 0.95 29.09 -23.26
N LYS A 186 0.93 29.98 -22.26
CA LYS A 186 0.84 29.62 -20.85
C LYS A 186 -0.39 28.77 -20.56
N VAL A 187 -1.58 29.20 -21.02
CA VAL A 187 -2.84 28.47 -20.82
C VAL A 187 -2.81 27.13 -21.55
N SER A 188 -2.33 27.07 -22.79
CA SER A 188 -2.24 25.82 -23.55
C SER A 188 -1.28 24.81 -22.91
N LEU A 189 -0.08 25.25 -22.51
CA LEU A 189 0.90 24.41 -21.82
C LEU A 189 0.34 23.90 -20.48
N TRP A 190 -0.33 24.77 -19.75
CA TRP A 190 -0.97 24.46 -18.49
C TRP A 190 -2.06 23.39 -18.65
N THR A 191 -2.99 23.56 -19.59
CA THR A 191 -4.04 22.56 -19.86
C THR A 191 -3.43 21.23 -20.31
N LEU A 192 -2.45 21.26 -21.20
CA LEU A 192 -1.79 20.06 -21.71
C LEU A 192 -1.09 19.28 -20.59
N THR A 193 -0.29 19.97 -19.77
CA THR A 193 0.43 19.35 -18.64
C THR A 193 -0.52 18.84 -17.57
N ALA A 194 -1.64 19.51 -17.31
CA ALA A 194 -2.67 19.02 -16.39
C ALA A 194 -3.28 17.70 -16.88
N ILE A 195 -3.67 17.62 -18.15
CA ILE A 195 -4.25 16.41 -18.76
C ILE A 195 -3.23 15.26 -18.76
N LEU A 196 -1.99 15.52 -19.17
CA LEU A 196 -0.94 14.49 -19.21
C LEU A 196 -0.58 14.00 -17.81
N SER A 197 -0.41 14.91 -16.84
CA SER A 197 -0.16 14.54 -15.44
C SER A 197 -1.32 13.72 -14.87
N PHE A 198 -2.57 14.05 -15.20
CA PHE A 198 -3.73 13.28 -14.78
C PHE A 198 -3.68 11.85 -15.32
N ILE A 199 -3.59 11.68 -16.63
CA ILE A 199 -3.53 10.36 -17.27
C ILE A 199 -2.37 9.55 -16.68
N ALA A 200 -1.19 10.17 -16.58
CA ALA A 200 -0.01 9.51 -16.05
C ALA A 200 -0.22 9.06 -14.59
N THR A 201 -0.63 9.97 -13.72
CA THR A 201 -0.79 9.66 -12.28
C THR A 201 -1.89 8.63 -12.07
N SER A 202 -3.01 8.71 -12.80
CA SER A 202 -4.09 7.72 -12.69
C SER A 202 -3.68 6.33 -13.18
N VAL A 203 -2.96 6.22 -14.30
CA VAL A 203 -2.45 4.92 -14.76
C VAL A 203 -1.44 4.33 -13.78
N ALA A 204 -0.50 5.14 -13.28
CA ALA A 204 0.48 4.71 -12.27
C ALA A 204 -0.22 4.21 -11.00
N PHE A 205 -1.16 4.99 -10.49
CA PHE A 205 -1.92 4.66 -9.28
C PHE A 205 -2.76 3.39 -9.45
N LEU A 206 -3.48 3.25 -10.57
CA LEU A 206 -4.34 2.10 -10.81
C LEU A 206 -3.55 0.82 -11.11
N ALA A 207 -2.37 0.93 -11.75
CA ALA A 207 -1.45 -0.19 -11.89
C ALA A 207 -0.96 -0.71 -10.51
N ASN A 208 -0.63 0.22 -9.60
CA ASN A 208 -0.32 -0.11 -8.22
C ASN A 208 -1.52 -0.78 -7.52
N ALA A 209 -2.72 -0.20 -7.65
CA ALA A 209 -3.93 -0.78 -7.07
C ALA A 209 -4.20 -2.21 -7.57
N ILE A 210 -4.08 -2.48 -8.88
CA ILE A 210 -4.23 -3.82 -9.46
C ILE A 210 -3.24 -4.81 -8.83
N GLY A 211 -1.96 -4.44 -8.76
CA GLY A 211 -0.93 -5.29 -8.16
C GLY A 211 -1.17 -5.54 -6.68
N LEU A 212 -1.50 -4.49 -5.93
CA LEU A 212 -1.81 -4.55 -4.50
C LEU A 212 -3.03 -5.45 -4.25
N PHE A 213 -4.11 -5.34 -5.03
CA PHE A 213 -5.26 -6.24 -4.90
C PHE A 213 -4.93 -7.67 -5.27
N GLY A 214 -4.07 -7.90 -6.27
CA GLY A 214 -3.60 -9.24 -6.60
C GLY A 214 -2.95 -9.95 -5.41
N VAL A 215 -2.09 -9.22 -4.68
CA VAL A 215 -1.40 -9.72 -3.48
C VAL A 215 -2.36 -9.79 -2.28
N ALA A 216 -3.10 -8.73 -2.02
CA ALA A 216 -4.04 -8.65 -0.90
C ALA A 216 -5.14 -9.71 -0.99
N ASN A 217 -5.64 -10.02 -2.19
CA ASN A 217 -6.63 -11.07 -2.42
C ASN A 217 -6.16 -12.42 -1.84
N GLY A 218 -4.93 -12.82 -2.14
CA GLY A 218 -4.37 -14.05 -1.60
C GLY A 218 -4.25 -14.04 -0.08
N ILE A 219 -3.78 -12.93 0.50
CA ILE A 219 -3.67 -12.77 1.95
C ILE A 219 -5.05 -12.86 2.61
N ILE A 220 -6.05 -12.16 2.06
CA ILE A 220 -7.44 -12.17 2.58
C ILE A 220 -8.03 -13.57 2.51
N VAL A 221 -7.87 -14.28 1.39
CA VAL A 221 -8.36 -15.67 1.29
C VAL A 221 -7.69 -16.56 2.32
N LEU A 222 -6.36 -16.49 2.45
CA LEU A 222 -5.61 -17.25 3.44
C LEU A 222 -6.08 -16.94 4.86
N TYR A 223 -6.38 -15.68 5.16
CA TYR A 223 -6.93 -15.24 6.44
C TYR A 223 -8.36 -15.75 6.69
N LEU A 224 -9.25 -15.69 5.71
CA LEU A 224 -10.63 -16.16 5.86
C LEU A 224 -10.68 -17.67 6.11
N TRP A 225 -9.88 -18.45 5.38
CA TRP A 225 -9.76 -19.89 5.61
C TRP A 225 -9.14 -20.22 6.96
N SER A 226 -8.22 -19.37 7.40
CA SER A 226 -7.60 -19.42 8.72
C SER A 226 -8.60 -19.21 9.86
N LEU A 227 -9.62 -18.37 9.69
CA LEU A 227 -10.69 -18.20 10.68
C LEU A 227 -11.62 -19.42 10.76
N ARG A 228 -11.85 -20.10 9.63
CA ARG A 228 -12.74 -21.28 9.55
C ARG A 228 -12.12 -22.55 10.11
N VAL A 229 -10.86 -22.50 10.54
CA VAL A 229 -10.09 -23.65 11.05
C VAL A 229 -10.87 -24.44 12.10
N ASN A 230 -11.46 -23.77 13.09
CA ASN A 230 -12.17 -24.44 14.20
C ASN A 230 -13.45 -25.12 13.72
N GLU A 231 -14.24 -24.46 12.87
CA GLU A 231 -15.46 -25.01 12.27
C GLU A 231 -15.14 -26.25 11.42
N LEU A 232 -14.14 -26.12 10.54
CA LEU A 232 -13.69 -27.21 9.68
C LEU A 232 -13.22 -28.40 10.52
N LEU A 233 -12.50 -28.15 11.62
CA LEU A 233 -12.02 -29.21 12.48
C LEU A 233 -13.14 -30.03 13.11
N VAL A 234 -14.29 -29.44 13.42
CA VAL A 234 -15.43 -30.17 14.04
C VAL A 234 -16.08 -31.07 13.00
N ASP A 235 -16.47 -30.51 11.86
CA ASP A 235 -17.38 -31.15 10.90
C ASP A 235 -16.69 -31.86 9.73
N THR A 236 -15.36 -31.73 9.60
CA THR A 236 -14.62 -32.22 8.42
C THR A 236 -13.67 -33.36 8.77
N GLY A 237 -13.64 -34.38 7.91
CA GLY A 237 -12.72 -35.51 8.02
C GLY A 237 -11.25 -35.12 7.79
N PHE A 238 -10.33 -35.90 8.36
CA PHE A 238 -8.88 -35.66 8.29
C PHE A 238 -8.38 -35.44 6.85
N ASP A 239 -8.77 -36.29 5.90
CA ASP A 239 -8.25 -36.24 4.53
C ASP A 239 -8.67 -34.97 3.79
N VAL A 240 -9.89 -34.49 4.04
CA VAL A 240 -10.38 -33.24 3.47
C VAL A 240 -9.65 -32.03 4.08
N LEU A 241 -9.41 -32.04 5.39
CA LEU A 241 -8.60 -31.02 6.07
C LEU A 241 -7.16 -30.96 5.53
N ILE A 242 -6.56 -32.11 5.24
CA ILE A 242 -5.24 -32.18 4.59
C ILE A 242 -5.29 -31.60 3.18
N LYS A 243 -6.35 -31.88 2.40
CA LYS A 243 -6.53 -31.30 1.05
C LYS A 243 -6.67 -29.78 1.12
N ILE A 244 -7.47 -29.25 2.04
CA ILE A 244 -7.62 -27.81 2.27
C ILE A 244 -6.25 -27.20 2.63
N HIS A 245 -5.54 -27.78 3.59
CA HIS A 245 -4.21 -27.27 4.00
C HIS A 245 -3.21 -27.25 2.84
N LYS A 246 -3.16 -28.29 2.02
CA LYS A 246 -2.28 -28.35 0.85
C LYS A 246 -2.61 -27.26 -0.17
N ASN A 247 -3.89 -26.99 -0.41
CA ASN A 247 -4.30 -25.91 -1.31
C ASN A 247 -3.92 -24.53 -0.76
N LEU A 248 -4.16 -24.28 0.53
CA LEU A 248 -3.68 -23.06 1.19
C LEU A 248 -2.17 -22.90 1.06
N ARG A 249 -1.39 -24.00 1.17
CA ARG A 249 0.06 -23.95 0.97
C ARG A 249 0.43 -23.55 -0.46
N VAL A 250 -0.23 -24.12 -1.46
CA VAL A 250 -0.02 -23.75 -2.87
C VAL A 250 -0.33 -22.27 -3.10
N MET A 251 -1.43 -21.78 -2.53
CA MET A 251 -1.79 -20.36 -2.60
C MET A 251 -0.75 -19.45 -1.94
N CYS A 252 -0.19 -19.84 -0.79
CA CYS A 252 0.93 -19.11 -0.16
C CYS A 252 2.13 -19.00 -1.09
N ILE A 253 2.52 -20.10 -1.77
CA ILE A 253 3.68 -20.12 -2.68
C ILE A 253 3.43 -19.20 -3.88
N ILE A 254 2.24 -19.26 -4.48
CA ILE A 254 1.88 -18.38 -5.61
C ILE A 254 1.94 -16.91 -5.18
N GLN A 255 1.40 -16.59 -4.01
CA GLN A 255 1.37 -15.22 -3.49
C GLN A 255 2.75 -14.70 -3.07
N GLU A 256 3.59 -15.56 -2.51
CA GLU A 256 4.98 -15.23 -2.20
C GLU A 256 5.78 -14.94 -3.48
N GLY A 257 5.60 -15.76 -4.53
CA GLY A 257 6.19 -15.52 -5.84
C GLY A 257 5.73 -14.19 -6.43
N LEU A 258 4.43 -13.93 -6.41
CA LEU A 258 3.86 -12.68 -6.94
C LEU A 258 4.34 -11.45 -6.15
N ALA A 259 4.42 -11.54 -4.82
CA ALA A 259 4.90 -10.44 -3.98
C ALA A 259 6.40 -10.14 -4.24
N ARG A 260 7.23 -11.16 -4.41
CA ARG A 260 8.65 -11.01 -4.77
C ARG A 260 8.82 -10.37 -6.14
N ASP A 261 8.03 -10.78 -7.12
CA ASP A 261 8.08 -10.22 -8.47
C ASP A 261 7.68 -8.74 -8.51
N PHE A 262 6.76 -8.31 -7.64
CA PHE A 262 6.40 -6.89 -7.52
C PHE A 262 7.41 -6.06 -6.73
N ILE A 263 8.18 -6.67 -5.81
CA ILE A 263 9.15 -6.03 -4.89
C ILE A 263 8.50 -5.02 -3.90
N SER A 264 7.55 -4.20 -4.33
CA SER A 264 6.88 -3.20 -3.51
C SER A 264 6.19 -3.79 -2.26
N PRO A 265 5.50 -4.94 -2.31
CA PRO A 265 4.98 -5.57 -1.09
C PRO A 265 6.10 -5.97 -0.11
N CYS A 266 7.32 -6.23 -0.58
CA CYS A 266 8.48 -6.49 0.28
C CYS A 266 9.07 -5.19 0.84
N LEU A 267 8.94 -4.07 0.12
CA LEU A 267 9.45 -2.75 0.50
C LEU A 267 8.39 -1.82 1.11
N HIS A 268 7.17 -2.28 1.38
CA HIS A 268 6.06 -1.40 1.78
C HIS A 268 6.39 -0.62 3.06
N HIS A 269 6.95 -1.25 4.09
CA HIS A 269 7.29 -0.55 5.34
C HIS A 269 8.31 0.58 5.16
N PRO A 270 9.51 0.37 4.57
CA PRO A 270 10.44 1.49 4.38
C PRO A 270 9.87 2.58 3.48
N ILE A 271 9.03 2.24 2.49
CA ILE A 271 8.31 3.23 1.66
C ILE A 271 7.36 4.05 2.53
N LEU A 272 6.46 3.40 3.28
CA LEU A 272 5.45 4.07 4.11
C LEU A 272 6.07 4.90 5.24
N VAL A 273 7.16 4.41 5.85
CA VAL A 273 7.93 5.16 6.85
C VAL A 273 8.55 6.40 6.19
N GLY A 274 9.19 6.26 5.03
CA GLY A 274 9.78 7.39 4.31
C GLY A 274 8.75 8.44 3.92
N GLU A 275 7.61 8.01 3.37
CA GLU A 275 6.50 8.90 3.01
C GLU A 275 5.91 9.62 4.23
N SER A 276 5.64 8.88 5.30
CA SER A 276 5.12 9.45 6.55
C SER A 276 6.12 10.43 7.18
N THR A 277 7.43 10.17 7.05
CA THR A 277 8.51 11.03 7.61
C THR A 277 8.42 12.40 7.00
N VAL A 278 8.34 12.43 5.67
CA VAL A 278 8.34 13.68 4.94
C VAL A 278 6.99 14.39 5.04
N ALA A 279 5.88 13.65 5.06
CA ALA A 279 4.57 14.23 5.35
C ALA A 279 4.56 14.89 6.74
N LEU A 280 5.06 14.21 7.78
CA LEU A 280 5.16 14.77 9.12
C LEU A 280 6.09 16.00 9.17
N TYR A 281 7.22 15.96 8.47
CA TYR A 281 8.11 17.11 8.33
C TYR A 281 7.39 18.34 7.73
N PHE A 282 6.64 18.15 6.65
CA PHE A 282 5.86 19.24 6.05
C PHE A 282 4.75 19.75 6.98
N LEU A 283 4.07 18.84 7.68
CA LEU A 283 3.04 19.19 8.65
C LEU A 283 3.60 20.03 9.80
N LEU A 284 4.70 19.59 10.42
CA LEU A 284 5.36 20.33 11.50
C LEU A 284 5.81 21.71 11.04
N LYS A 285 6.36 21.82 9.83
CA LYS A 285 6.82 23.10 9.28
C LYS A 285 5.68 24.12 9.11
N GLN A 286 4.44 23.69 8.87
CA GLN A 286 3.28 24.59 8.79
C GLN A 286 3.00 25.31 10.11
N PHE A 287 3.27 24.67 11.25
CA PHE A 287 2.96 25.19 12.58
C PHE A 287 4.15 25.87 13.27
N MET A 288 5.28 26.05 12.57
CA MET A 288 6.43 26.80 13.09
C MET A 288 6.17 28.31 13.08
N LYS A 289 6.77 29.03 14.04
CA LYS A 289 6.60 30.49 14.20
C LYS A 289 6.97 31.23 12.91
N GLY A 290 6.07 32.07 12.42
CA GLY A 290 6.26 32.89 11.21
C GLY A 290 5.82 32.22 9.90
N GLY A 291 5.35 30.98 9.92
CA GLY A 291 4.77 30.30 8.76
C GLY A 291 3.30 30.67 8.53
N LYS A 292 2.89 30.81 7.26
CA LYS A 292 1.47 30.81 6.88
C LYS A 292 0.99 29.36 6.81
N VAL A 293 -0.05 29.02 7.56
CA VAL A 293 -0.64 27.67 7.55
C VAL A 293 -1.42 27.47 6.24
N SER A 294 -0.95 26.54 5.41
CA SER A 294 -1.64 26.06 4.22
C SER A 294 -2.51 24.86 4.60
N MET A 295 -3.83 25.05 4.57
CA MET A 295 -4.81 23.97 4.83
C MET A 295 -4.59 22.77 3.90
N LEU A 296 -4.21 23.03 2.64
CA LEU A 296 -3.93 21.99 1.66
C LEU A 296 -2.74 21.12 2.07
N VAL A 297 -1.61 21.74 2.45
CA VAL A 297 -0.41 20.99 2.87
C VAL A 297 -0.72 20.16 4.10
N SER A 298 -1.43 20.72 5.07
CA SER A 298 -1.85 19.99 6.27
C SER A 298 -2.77 18.82 5.93
N ALA A 299 -3.78 19.02 5.07
CA ALA A 299 -4.69 17.97 4.65
C ALA A 299 -3.97 16.85 3.91
N VAL A 300 -3.07 17.18 2.98
CA VAL A 300 -2.26 16.19 2.23
C VAL A 300 -1.35 15.41 3.18
N ALA A 301 -0.64 16.10 4.07
CA ALA A 301 0.27 15.45 5.03
C ALA A 301 -0.46 14.51 5.98
N VAL A 302 -1.58 14.94 6.57
CA VAL A 302 -2.43 14.10 7.42
C VAL A 302 -2.98 12.91 6.64
N SER A 303 -3.38 13.12 5.37
CA SER A 303 -3.89 12.04 4.52
C SER A 303 -2.81 11.00 4.22
N VAL A 304 -1.58 11.40 3.91
CA VAL A 304 -0.46 10.49 3.66
C VAL A 304 -0.10 9.70 4.92
N ILE A 305 0.00 10.36 6.09
CA ILE A 305 0.27 9.69 7.37
C ILE A 305 -0.85 8.70 7.71
N GLY A 306 -2.12 9.11 7.55
CA GLY A 306 -3.27 8.26 7.81
C GLY A 306 -3.34 7.06 6.86
N ALA A 307 -3.09 7.27 5.56
CA ALA A 307 -3.04 6.19 4.57
C ALA A 307 -1.90 5.22 4.87
N GLY A 308 -0.71 5.73 5.22
CA GLY A 308 0.43 4.89 5.62
C GLY A 308 0.13 4.06 6.87
N PHE A 309 -0.48 4.66 7.89
CA PHE A 309 -0.92 3.96 9.09
C PHE A 309 -1.94 2.85 8.79
N VAL A 310 -2.96 3.14 7.97
CA VAL A 310 -3.98 2.15 7.58
C VAL A 310 -3.36 1.00 6.78
N ASN A 311 -2.52 1.31 5.79
CA ASN A 311 -1.85 0.31 4.96
C ASN A 311 -0.93 -0.59 5.78
N GLU A 312 -0.11 -0.01 6.65
CA GLU A 312 0.81 -0.76 7.51
C GLU A 312 0.05 -1.63 8.51
N THR A 313 -0.98 -1.06 9.16
CA THR A 313 -1.84 -1.82 10.09
C THR A 313 -2.52 -2.97 9.37
N PHE A 314 -3.03 -2.75 8.15
CA PHE A 314 -3.63 -3.78 7.33
C PHE A 314 -2.61 -4.88 7.00
N ALA A 315 -1.43 -4.51 6.47
CA ALA A 315 -0.39 -5.46 6.09
C ALA A 315 0.06 -6.30 7.28
N ILE A 316 0.43 -5.66 8.41
CA ILE A 316 0.88 -6.35 9.62
C ILE A 316 -0.23 -7.26 10.14
N ARG A 317 -1.44 -6.74 10.32
CA ARG A 317 -2.54 -7.49 10.95
C ARG A 317 -2.89 -8.73 10.16
N TYR A 318 -3.18 -8.59 8.86
CA TYR A 318 -3.64 -9.74 8.06
C TYR A 318 -2.53 -10.76 7.85
N VAL A 319 -1.26 -10.34 7.67
CA VAL A 319 -0.13 -11.28 7.53
C VAL A 319 0.16 -12.00 8.85
N ALA A 320 0.10 -11.30 9.98
CA ALA A 320 0.29 -11.88 11.30
C ALA A 320 -0.84 -12.85 11.66
N GLU A 321 -2.09 -12.44 11.46
CA GLU A 321 -3.27 -13.28 11.73
C GLU A 321 -3.27 -14.53 10.83
N ALA A 322 -3.00 -14.40 9.53
CA ALA A 322 -2.88 -15.56 8.63
C ALA A 322 -1.74 -16.51 9.06
N SER A 323 -0.59 -15.98 9.45
CA SER A 323 0.56 -16.80 9.89
C SER A 323 0.31 -17.49 11.23
N SER A 324 -0.36 -16.81 12.17
CA SER A 324 -0.74 -17.37 13.47
C SER A 324 -1.75 -18.50 13.29
N ALA A 325 -2.77 -18.27 12.48
CA ALA A 325 -3.81 -19.25 12.24
C ALA A 325 -3.31 -20.51 11.53
N GLY A 326 -2.33 -20.41 10.61
CA GLY A 326 -1.66 -21.58 10.06
C GLY A 326 -0.98 -22.46 11.12
N LYS A 327 -0.43 -21.86 12.19
CA LYS A 327 0.14 -22.59 13.34
C LYS A 327 -0.95 -23.18 14.24
N ILE A 328 -2.04 -22.43 14.49
CA ILE A 328 -3.20 -22.89 15.27
C ILE A 328 -3.84 -24.09 14.59
N PHE A 329 -4.10 -24.04 13.28
CA PHE A 329 -4.65 -25.16 12.51
C PHE A 329 -3.82 -26.44 12.69
N LYS A 330 -2.50 -26.35 12.51
CA LYS A 330 -1.60 -27.49 12.71
C LYS A 330 -1.66 -28.04 14.14
N ARG A 331 -1.70 -27.15 15.15
CA ARG A 331 -1.79 -27.53 16.57
C ARG A 331 -3.10 -28.25 16.88
N GLU A 332 -4.22 -27.70 16.43
CA GLU A 332 -5.54 -28.29 16.68
C GLU A 332 -5.74 -29.60 15.90
N MET A 333 -5.24 -29.69 14.67
CA MET A 333 -5.16 -30.96 13.93
C MET A 333 -4.35 -32.03 14.70
N MET A 334 -3.23 -31.63 15.31
CA MET A 334 -2.40 -32.53 16.12
C MET A 334 -3.10 -32.97 17.40
N LYS A 335 -3.88 -32.10 18.04
CA LYS A 335 -4.70 -32.47 19.21
C LYS A 335 -5.79 -33.48 18.82
N LYS A 336 -6.54 -33.21 17.75
CA LYS A 336 -7.67 -34.05 17.33
C LYS A 336 -7.24 -35.40 16.75
N TYR A 337 -6.21 -35.40 15.88
CA TYR A 337 -5.82 -36.58 15.10
C TYR A 337 -4.46 -37.16 15.48
N GLY A 338 -3.77 -36.55 16.45
CA GLY A 338 -2.42 -36.97 16.81
C GLY A 338 -2.35 -38.33 17.48
N MET A 339 -3.43 -38.91 18.01
CA MET A 339 -3.37 -40.25 18.61
C MET A 339 -3.09 -41.35 17.57
N ASP A 340 -3.50 -41.15 16.32
CA ASP A 340 -3.22 -42.06 15.21
C ASP A 340 -1.78 -41.88 14.72
N LYS A 341 -1.02 -42.99 14.67
CA LYS A 341 0.41 -42.99 14.28
C LYS A 341 0.64 -42.49 12.85
N TYR A 342 -0.22 -42.85 11.91
CA TYR A 342 -0.12 -42.42 10.52
C TYR A 342 -0.45 -40.93 10.40
N LYS A 343 -1.60 -40.50 10.95
CA LYS A 343 -2.02 -39.08 10.91
C LYS A 343 -1.02 -38.16 11.60
N ARG A 344 -0.49 -38.58 12.75
CA ARG A 344 0.60 -37.87 13.45
C ARG A 344 1.83 -37.68 12.56
N ARG A 345 2.24 -38.72 11.83
CA ARG A 345 3.39 -38.64 10.91
C ARG A 345 3.13 -37.65 9.79
N VAL A 346 1.94 -37.69 9.18
CA VAL A 346 1.53 -36.72 8.15
C VAL A 346 1.55 -35.29 8.70
N LEU A 347 0.96 -35.05 9.87
CA LEU A 347 0.91 -33.74 10.50
C LEU A 347 2.30 -33.19 10.90
N ARG A 348 3.22 -34.06 11.31
CA ARG A 348 4.61 -33.65 11.60
C ARG A 348 5.35 -33.19 10.35
N ALA A 349 5.11 -33.83 9.21
CA ALA A 349 5.71 -33.46 7.93
C ALA A 349 5.12 -32.17 7.33
N MET A 350 3.93 -31.75 7.76
CA MET A 350 3.32 -30.50 7.28
C MET A 350 4.02 -29.27 7.85
N LEU A 351 4.34 -28.32 6.99
CA LEU A 351 4.79 -26.99 7.39
C LEU A 351 3.56 -26.09 7.65
N PRO A 352 3.67 -25.13 8.59
CA PRO A 352 2.62 -24.13 8.76
C PRO A 352 2.45 -23.32 7.46
N ASN A 353 1.21 -22.94 7.16
CA ASN A 353 0.94 -22.00 6.08
C ASN A 353 1.25 -20.60 6.59
N CYS A 354 2.44 -20.13 6.28
CA CYS A 354 2.85 -18.74 6.47
C CYS A 354 3.29 -18.19 5.12
N ILE A 355 2.88 -16.95 4.83
CA ILE A 355 3.42 -16.19 3.71
C ILE A 355 4.70 -15.56 4.22
N ASN A 356 5.86 -16.00 3.73
CA ASN A 356 7.11 -15.33 4.04
C ASN A 356 7.31 -14.18 3.05
N LEU A 357 6.58 -13.08 3.27
CA LEU A 357 7.07 -11.78 2.79
C LEU A 357 8.35 -11.55 3.61
N GLU A 358 9.50 -11.34 2.99
CA GLU A 358 10.83 -11.27 3.63
C GLU A 358 10.90 -10.36 4.90
N PHE A 359 9.89 -9.51 5.05
CA PHE A 359 9.39 -8.90 6.28
C PHE A 359 9.36 -9.79 7.54
N ILE A 360 9.14 -11.11 7.42
CA ILE A 360 9.10 -12.01 8.59
C ILE A 360 10.50 -12.32 9.14
N SER A 361 11.58 -12.07 8.39
CA SER A 361 12.92 -12.09 8.98
C SER A 361 13.19 -10.86 9.86
N SER A 362 12.57 -9.71 9.56
CA SER A 362 12.49 -8.56 10.47
C SER A 362 11.42 -8.71 11.55
N VAL A 363 10.72 -9.85 11.65
CA VAL A 363 9.78 -10.09 12.74
C VAL A 363 10.49 -10.21 14.09
N ASP A 364 11.80 -10.41 14.20
CA ASP A 364 12.44 -10.15 15.50
C ASP A 364 12.33 -8.67 15.92
N THR A 365 12.18 -7.74 14.99
CA THR A 365 11.87 -6.32 15.26
C THR A 365 10.37 -6.08 15.54
N ILE A 366 9.47 -6.95 15.06
CA ILE A 366 8.00 -6.82 15.24
C ILE A 366 7.49 -7.63 16.45
N LYS A 367 8.06 -8.81 16.69
CA LYS A 367 7.81 -9.74 17.80
C LYS A 367 8.36 -9.20 19.11
N ASN A 368 9.48 -8.45 19.06
CA ASN A 368 9.95 -7.64 20.19
C ASN A 368 9.27 -6.26 20.24
N GLY A 369 8.26 -6.05 19.37
CA GLY A 369 7.48 -4.83 19.26
C GLY A 369 8.12 -3.78 18.36
N ILE A 370 7.36 -3.30 17.37
CA ILE A 370 7.39 -1.87 17.07
C ILE A 370 6.77 -1.20 18.30
N GLY A 371 7.54 -1.09 19.37
CA GLY A 371 7.07 -0.43 20.59
C GLY A 371 6.64 0.99 20.26
N MET A 372 5.81 1.58 21.13
CA MET A 372 5.60 3.04 21.11
C MET A 372 6.96 3.75 21.02
N ASP A 373 8.01 3.19 21.61
CA ASP A 373 9.40 3.63 21.49
C ASP A 373 9.92 3.74 20.05
N TYR A 374 9.55 2.85 19.12
CA TYR A 374 9.95 3.00 17.72
C TYR A 374 9.27 4.22 17.09
N PHE A 375 7.97 4.39 17.36
CA PHE A 375 7.21 5.55 16.89
C PHE A 375 7.70 6.85 17.54
N ILE A 376 7.95 6.86 18.85
CA ILE A 376 8.52 7.98 19.60
C ILE A 376 9.91 8.29 19.07
N ARG A 377 10.82 7.32 18.94
CA ARG A 377 12.16 7.52 18.35
C ARG A 377 12.08 7.99 16.90
N TYR A 378 11.06 7.56 16.16
CA TYR A 378 10.79 8.07 14.82
C TYR A 378 10.38 9.55 14.86
N VAL A 379 9.40 9.91 15.70
CA VAL A 379 8.96 11.31 15.89
C VAL A 379 10.11 12.17 16.40
N GLU A 380 10.87 11.72 17.40
CA GLU A 380 12.06 12.38 17.93
C GLU A 380 13.14 12.57 16.86
N ARG A 381 13.38 11.58 15.98
CA ARG A 381 14.31 11.72 14.86
C ARG A 381 13.82 12.80 13.89
N VAL A 382 12.53 12.79 13.52
CA VAL A 382 11.95 13.80 12.62
C VAL A 382 12.00 15.18 13.26
N VAL A 383 11.59 15.31 14.51
CA VAL A 383 11.61 16.57 15.28
C VAL A 383 13.05 17.06 15.42
N SER A 384 13.99 16.23 15.87
CA SER A 384 15.39 16.63 16.02
C SER A 384 16.03 17.07 14.69
N HIS A 385 15.75 16.40 13.57
CA HIS A 385 16.25 16.82 12.25
C HIS A 385 15.60 18.11 11.77
N THR A 386 14.29 18.25 12.01
CA THR A 386 13.56 19.48 11.68
C THR A 386 14.13 20.64 12.48
N MET A 387 14.36 20.45 13.78
CA MET A 387 14.77 21.50 14.71
C MET A 387 16.27 21.82 14.63
N LYS A 388 17.17 20.85 14.36
CA LYS A 388 18.60 21.13 14.07
C LYS A 388 18.80 22.08 12.89
N LYS A 389 17.86 22.11 11.95
CA LYS A 389 17.90 22.99 10.78
C LYS A 389 17.40 24.42 11.08
N PHE A 390 16.74 24.63 12.23
CA PHE A 390 16.19 25.90 12.66
C PHE A 390 16.66 26.23 14.08
N ASN A 391 17.72 27.05 14.18
CA ASN A 391 18.31 27.68 15.37
C ASN A 391 17.75 27.24 16.75
N TYR A 392 18.65 26.73 17.61
CA TYR A 392 18.42 26.06 18.90
C TYR A 392 17.29 26.64 19.79
N ASN A 393 17.07 27.96 19.79
CA ASN A 393 16.06 28.64 20.61
C ASN A 393 14.60 28.22 20.32
N THR A 394 14.30 27.62 19.17
CA THR A 394 12.94 27.16 18.84
C THR A 394 12.64 25.79 19.47
N TYR A 395 13.67 25.00 19.78
CA TYR A 395 13.59 23.64 20.31
C TYR A 395 13.00 23.59 21.72
N GLU A 396 13.42 24.49 22.59
CA GLU A 396 12.90 24.59 23.96
C GLU A 396 11.42 24.97 24.00
N ILE A 397 10.96 25.83 23.09
CA ILE A 397 9.59 26.35 23.09
C ILE A 397 8.58 25.26 22.72
N VAL A 398 8.90 24.41 21.75
CA VAL A 398 7.99 23.34 21.29
C VAL A 398 7.93 22.21 22.31
N ILE A 399 9.07 21.77 22.85
CA ILE A 399 9.13 20.69 23.84
C ILE A 399 8.47 21.10 25.16
N SER A 400 8.66 22.36 25.59
CA SER A 400 7.96 22.94 26.73
C SER A 400 6.43 22.98 26.54
N ARG A 401 5.95 23.34 25.34
CA ARG A 401 4.51 23.34 25.01
C ARG A 401 3.88 21.94 24.92
N MET A 402 4.68 20.91 24.65
CA MET A 402 4.24 19.51 24.68
C MET A 402 4.30 18.89 26.07
N GLY A 403 4.69 19.64 27.11
CA GLY A 403 4.75 19.18 28.50
C GLY A 403 6.01 18.42 28.88
N TYR A 404 7.05 18.45 28.03
CA TYR A 404 8.33 17.79 28.29
C TYR A 404 9.38 18.81 28.73
N ARG A 405 10.31 18.40 29.61
CA ARG A 405 11.50 19.20 29.95
C ARG A 405 12.73 18.66 29.25
N LEU A 406 13.50 19.56 28.65
CA LEU A 406 14.85 19.26 28.20
C LEU A 406 15.81 19.39 29.38
N THR A 407 16.66 18.39 29.54
CA THR A 407 17.83 18.48 30.42
C THR A 407 18.89 19.37 29.79
N SER A 408 19.84 19.85 30.60
CA SER A 408 21.00 20.63 30.13
C SER A 408 21.90 19.87 29.15
N SER A 409 21.79 18.53 29.07
CA SER A 409 22.44 17.68 28.06
C SER A 409 21.66 17.55 26.74
N GLY A 410 20.46 18.13 26.64
CA GLY A 410 19.60 18.01 25.47
C GLY A 410 18.74 16.74 25.42
N GLU A 411 18.73 15.93 26.49
CA GLU A 411 17.88 14.75 26.62
C GLU A 411 16.48 15.14 27.10
N ILE A 412 15.46 14.53 26.51
CA ILE A 412 14.05 14.74 26.86
C ILE A 412 13.75 13.90 28.12
N GLN A 413 13.44 14.56 29.24
CA GLN A 413 12.86 13.89 30.39
C GLN A 413 11.37 13.68 30.14
N THR A 414 10.96 12.42 29.95
CA THR A 414 9.56 12.02 30.03
C THR A 414 9.09 12.24 31.46
N GLY A 415 8.23 13.24 31.69
CA GLY A 415 7.54 13.37 32.97
C GLY A 415 6.71 12.10 33.23
N ASN A 416 6.63 11.66 34.48
CA ASN A 416 5.75 10.57 34.91
C ASN A 416 4.30 10.94 34.59
N PHE A 417 3.81 10.56 33.41
CA PHE A 417 2.40 10.63 33.06
C PHE A 417 1.69 9.39 33.64
N PRO A 418 0.67 9.54 34.49
CA PRO A 418 -0.07 8.42 35.06
C PRO A 418 -1.12 7.83 34.10
N TYR A 419 -1.12 8.21 32.81
CA TYR A 419 -2.05 7.68 31.82
C TYR A 419 -1.31 6.74 30.87
N VAL A 420 -1.01 5.55 31.39
CA VAL A 420 -0.92 4.35 30.56
C VAL A 420 -2.31 4.18 29.94
N TRP A 421 -2.41 4.34 28.63
CA TRP A 421 -3.55 3.82 27.90
C TRP A 421 -3.44 2.30 27.98
N ASP A 422 -4.04 1.73 29.02
CA ASP A 422 -4.34 0.30 29.10
C ASP A 422 -5.34 0.00 27.98
N ILE A 423 -4.81 -0.17 26.77
CA ILE A 423 -5.48 -0.94 25.73
C ILE A 423 -5.31 -2.38 26.20
N PRO A 424 -6.37 -3.06 26.66
CA PRO A 424 -6.21 -4.40 27.18
C PRO A 424 -5.76 -5.28 26.01
N TYR A 425 -4.56 -5.84 26.15
CA TYR A 425 -4.09 -6.96 25.35
C TYR A 425 -4.96 -8.17 25.67
N TYR A 426 -6.13 -8.25 25.07
CA TYR A 426 -6.84 -9.50 24.85
C TYR A 426 -6.62 -9.90 23.39
N PHE A 427 -5.63 -10.76 23.17
CA PHE A 427 -5.46 -11.54 21.94
C PHE A 427 -5.00 -12.95 22.27
#